data_AF-A0A9X3H9G8-F1
#
_entry.id   AF-A0A9X3H9G8-F1
#
_cell.length_a   1.000
_cell.length_b   1.000
_cell.length_c   1.000
_cell.angle_alpha   90.00
_cell.angle_beta   90.00
_cell.angle_gamma   90.00
#
_symmetry.space_group_name_H-M   'P 1'
#
loop_
_entity.id
_entity.type
_entity.pdbx_description
1 polymer ?
#
loop_
_entity_poly.entity_id
_entity_poly.type
_entity_poly.pdbx_seq_one_letter_code
_entity_poly.pdbx_strand_id
1 'polypeptide(L)'
;MILYLIKSTLCLGSILGIYYLLLERESMHHFKRFFLLSGLGFSFLIPLITIGQSEYMIDTSESGQYLVEVLSGNAAASSASPKFDVSLLFSVLYLLITVVFLVRFIVGIVALIRKARQNRNIPFKNATLVLVNERIVPYSFCHYIFIAHSDYLSKELEPELLTHELTHVRQGHSLDILAIELLRIVFWFNPFLPFMKRAVQANHEYLADREVINSHQGVAHYQRLLLDKVAGKTKIHLTSNFTYRLTKKRLKMMTKSTEKMRARFFISATLPLMAALVLLFGKTTFAQDDSTASDAELRSSIDSYFKDATFVCSDGDGPKVYKPYQALTEAEKGKIPPLPPSPPSLDGSATAISPLPKGTVVQLTEDGQVKILKNAAVPPPPPPPAKK
;
A
#
# COMPACT_ATOMS: atom_id res chain seq x y z
N MET A 1 10.90 -0.61 0.36
CA MET A 1 10.41 0.28 1.44
C MET A 1 10.26 1.73 0.99
N ILE A 2 11.29 2.37 0.41
CA ILE A 2 11.20 3.79 -0.03
C ILE A 2 10.07 4.02 -1.06
N LEU A 3 9.95 3.17 -2.09
CA LEU A 3 8.87 3.28 -3.08
C LEU A 3 7.48 3.23 -2.45
N TYR A 4 7.28 2.39 -1.43
CA TYR A 4 6.03 2.31 -0.67
C TYR A 4 5.73 3.61 0.06
N LEU A 5 6.73 4.23 0.72
CA LEU A 5 6.57 5.51 1.40
C LEU A 5 6.21 6.64 0.43
N ILE A 6 6.81 6.65 -0.77
CA ILE A 6 6.49 7.63 -1.81
C ILE A 6 5.07 7.43 -2.32
N LYS A 7 4.70 6.20 -2.70
CA LYS A 7 3.35 5.87 -3.18
C LYS A 7 2.28 6.21 -2.13
N SER A 8 2.49 5.86 -0.86
CA SER A 8 1.53 6.19 0.21
C SER A 8 1.43 7.70 0.45
N THR A 9 2.56 8.42 0.41
CA THR A 9 2.56 9.89 0.58
C THR A 9 1.83 10.59 -0.56
N LEU A 10 2.07 10.17 -1.82
CA LEU A 10 1.36 10.70 -2.98
C LEU A 10 -0.13 10.35 -2.95
N CYS A 11 -0.48 9.12 -2.59
CA CYS A 11 -1.87 8.68 -2.44
C CYS A 11 -2.61 9.53 -1.37
N LEU A 12 -1.99 9.77 -0.21
CA LEU A 12 -2.54 10.66 0.82
C LEU A 12 -2.74 12.09 0.30
N GLY A 13 -1.76 12.61 -0.45
CA GLY A 13 -1.84 13.91 -1.11
C GLY A 13 -3.00 13.99 -2.10
N SER A 14 -3.20 12.96 -2.93
CA SER A 14 -4.32 12.89 -3.88
C SER A 14 -5.68 12.84 -3.19
N ILE A 15 -5.82 12.03 -2.13
CA ILE A 15 -7.05 11.96 -1.32
C ILE A 15 -7.38 13.33 -0.70
N LEU A 16 -6.37 14.03 -0.17
CA LEU A 16 -6.54 15.40 0.32
C LEU A 16 -6.92 16.37 -0.80
N GLY A 17 -6.33 16.23 -1.98
CA GLY A 17 -6.69 17.01 -3.16
C GLY A 17 -8.17 16.85 -3.51
N ILE A 18 -8.65 15.61 -3.57
CA ILE A 18 -10.08 15.30 -3.79
C ILE A 18 -10.94 15.96 -2.71
N TYR A 19 -10.55 15.88 -1.44
CA TYR A 19 -11.27 16.54 -0.36
C TYR A 19 -11.36 18.06 -0.57
N TYR A 20 -10.23 18.74 -0.81
CA TYR A 20 -10.21 20.20 -0.93
C TYR A 20 -10.95 20.71 -2.17
N LEU A 21 -10.89 19.97 -3.28
CA LEU A 21 -11.52 20.35 -4.54
C LEU A 21 -13.03 20.08 -4.56
N LEU A 22 -13.46 18.90 -4.09
CA LEU A 22 -14.86 18.47 -4.23
C LEU A 22 -15.66 18.64 -2.93
N LEU A 23 -15.08 18.32 -1.76
CA LEU A 23 -15.85 18.11 -0.52
C LEU A 23 -15.77 19.29 0.46
N GLU A 24 -14.64 20.00 0.56
CA GLU A 24 -14.40 20.99 1.63
C GLU A 24 -15.54 22.00 1.74
N ARG A 25 -16.03 22.46 0.58
CA ARG A 25 -17.06 23.49 0.49
C ARG A 25 -18.45 22.98 0.84
N GLU A 26 -18.72 21.68 0.86
CA GLU A 26 -20.07 21.13 1.01
C GLU A 26 -20.45 20.88 2.49
N SER A 27 -21.75 20.96 2.84
CA SER A 27 -22.26 20.84 4.22
C SER A 27 -22.47 19.39 4.68
N MET A 28 -21.80 18.43 4.03
CA MET A 28 -21.99 16.98 4.21
C MET A 28 -21.03 16.41 5.28
N HIS A 29 -21.06 16.98 6.48
CA HIS A 29 -19.97 16.82 7.45
C HIS A 29 -19.70 15.38 7.93
N HIS A 30 -20.74 14.55 8.05
CA HIS A 30 -20.57 13.13 8.41
C HIS A 30 -19.84 12.35 7.30
N PHE A 31 -20.24 12.54 6.04
CA PHE A 31 -19.57 11.92 4.91
C PHE A 31 -18.12 12.39 4.78
N LYS A 32 -17.86 13.70 4.98
CA LYS A 32 -16.49 14.24 4.99
C LYS A 32 -15.62 13.62 6.08
N ARG A 33 -16.15 13.41 7.29
CA ARG A 33 -15.44 12.71 8.38
C ARG A 33 -15.06 11.30 7.94
N PHE A 34 -16.03 10.54 7.43
CA PHE A 34 -15.82 9.19 6.95
C PHE A 34 -14.78 9.14 5.83
N PHE A 35 -14.90 10.00 4.81
CA PHE A 35 -13.97 10.07 3.69
C PHE A 35 -12.54 10.39 4.14
N LEU A 36 -12.35 11.35 5.04
CA LEU A 36 -11.02 11.73 5.53
C LEU A 36 -10.37 10.60 6.35
N LEU A 37 -11.11 9.95 7.25
CA LEU A 37 -10.57 8.88 8.10
C LEU A 37 -10.32 7.58 7.33
N SER A 38 -11.28 7.17 6.48
CA SER A 38 -11.09 6.01 5.61
C SER A 38 -9.98 6.25 4.59
N GLY A 39 -9.95 7.44 3.97
CA GLY A 39 -8.91 7.85 3.04
C GLY A 39 -7.52 7.88 3.67
N LEU A 40 -7.41 8.29 4.94
CA LEU A 40 -6.16 8.17 5.69
C LEU A 40 -5.68 6.72 5.77
N GLY A 41 -6.56 5.78 6.17
CA GLY A 41 -6.23 4.36 6.20
C GLY A 41 -5.88 3.81 4.81
N PHE A 42 -6.71 4.10 3.80
CA PHE A 42 -6.50 3.65 2.43
C PHE A 42 -5.22 4.19 1.80
N SER A 43 -4.78 5.40 2.15
CA SER A 43 -3.52 5.93 1.63
C SER A 43 -2.31 5.05 1.95
N PHE A 44 -2.35 4.35 3.09
CA PHE A 44 -1.34 3.39 3.47
C PHE A 44 -1.64 1.99 2.96
N LEU A 45 -2.91 1.57 2.87
CA LEU A 45 -3.29 0.23 2.41
C LEU A 45 -3.17 0.03 0.89
N ILE A 46 -3.52 1.04 0.09
CA ILE A 46 -3.57 0.96 -1.38
C ILE A 46 -2.23 0.50 -1.97
N PRO A 47 -1.06 1.04 -1.57
CA PRO A 47 0.23 0.59 -2.11
C PRO A 47 0.61 -0.86 -1.77
N LEU A 48 -0.10 -1.54 -0.87
CA LEU A 48 0.07 -2.98 -0.61
C LEU A 48 -0.80 -3.87 -1.52
N ILE A 49 -1.85 -3.32 -2.13
CA ILE A 49 -2.75 -4.07 -3.01
C ILE A 49 -1.99 -4.44 -4.27
N THR A 50 -1.97 -5.74 -4.57
CA THR A 50 -1.32 -6.26 -5.77
C THR A 50 -2.32 -6.38 -6.91
N ILE A 51 -2.01 -5.78 -8.05
CA ILE A 51 -2.78 -5.82 -9.29
C ILE A 51 -1.96 -6.65 -10.28
N GLY A 52 -2.48 -7.82 -10.65
CA GLY A 52 -1.91 -8.59 -11.75
C GLY A 52 -2.14 -7.84 -13.06
N GLN A 53 -1.06 -7.45 -13.75
CA GLN A 53 -1.15 -6.98 -15.13
C GLN A 53 -0.55 -8.06 -16.01
N SER A 54 -1.33 -8.57 -16.95
CA SER A 54 -0.79 -9.36 -18.06
C SER A 54 -0.32 -8.37 -19.11
N GLU A 55 0.98 -8.19 -19.24
CA GLU A 55 1.52 -7.51 -20.41
C GLU A 55 1.68 -8.53 -21.55
N TYR A 56 1.15 -8.17 -22.72
CA TYR A 56 1.51 -8.79 -23.98
C TYR A 56 2.95 -8.37 -24.27
N MET A 57 3.86 -9.34 -24.38
CA MET A 57 5.28 -9.10 -24.62
C MET A 57 5.46 -8.24 -25.89
N ILE A 58 5.84 -6.97 -25.74
CA ILE A 58 6.53 -6.25 -26.79
C ILE A 58 8.01 -6.51 -26.54
N ASP A 59 8.54 -7.43 -27.34
CA ASP A 59 9.94 -7.84 -27.34
C ASP A 59 10.83 -6.64 -27.68
N THR A 60 11.24 -5.89 -26.66
CA THR A 60 12.28 -4.88 -26.77
C THR A 60 13.55 -5.53 -26.27
N SER A 61 14.22 -6.20 -27.20
CA SER A 61 15.56 -6.79 -27.06
C SER A 61 16.50 -5.87 -26.26
N GLU A 62 16.71 -6.17 -24.97
CA GLU A 62 17.79 -5.57 -24.18
C GLU A 62 19.12 -6.22 -24.55
N SER A 63 19.64 -5.87 -25.72
CA SER A 63 21.02 -6.13 -26.12
C SER A 63 21.93 -5.09 -25.48
N GLY A 64 22.20 -5.20 -24.17
CA GLY A 64 22.93 -4.15 -23.46
C GLY A 64 23.76 -4.53 -22.23
N GLN A 65 23.85 -5.80 -21.82
CA GLN A 65 24.53 -6.17 -20.57
C GLN A 65 25.46 -7.39 -20.60
N TYR A 66 26.03 -7.74 -21.76
CA TYR A 66 27.04 -8.82 -21.86
C TYR A 66 28.38 -8.31 -22.38
N LEU A 67 29.01 -7.35 -21.70
CA LEU A 67 30.40 -6.97 -22.02
C LEU A 67 31.22 -6.37 -20.87
N VAL A 68 30.88 -6.66 -19.61
CA VAL A 68 31.68 -6.15 -18.46
C VAL A 68 32.28 -7.26 -17.58
N GLU A 69 31.94 -8.52 -17.78
CA GLU A 69 32.39 -9.63 -16.91
C GLU A 69 33.52 -10.47 -17.53
N VAL A 70 34.55 -9.85 -18.12
CA VAL A 70 35.76 -10.58 -18.58
C VAL A 70 37.08 -9.90 -18.18
N LEU A 71 37.07 -8.78 -17.43
CA LEU A 71 38.30 -8.08 -17.03
C LEU A 71 38.49 -7.89 -15.51
N SER A 72 38.12 -8.88 -14.70
CA SER A 72 38.53 -8.90 -13.28
C SER A 72 39.03 -10.29 -12.85
N GLY A 73 40.08 -10.73 -13.54
CA GLY A 73 41.05 -11.64 -12.95
C GLY A 73 41.99 -10.86 -12.04
N ASN A 74 41.70 -10.86 -10.73
CA ASN A 74 42.67 -10.89 -9.64
C ASN A 74 41.92 -10.98 -8.31
N ALA A 75 41.87 -12.21 -7.77
CA ALA A 75 41.50 -12.46 -6.39
C ALA A 75 42.64 -11.97 -5.48
N ALA A 76 42.64 -10.68 -5.14
CA ALA A 76 43.34 -10.17 -3.98
C ALA A 76 42.38 -10.29 -2.78
N ALA A 77 42.80 -11.03 -1.76
CA ALA A 77 42.13 -11.08 -0.47
C ALA A 77 41.99 -9.65 0.07
N SER A 78 40.80 -9.06 -0.07
CA SER A 78 40.47 -7.78 0.54
C SER A 78 40.27 -8.02 2.03
N SER A 79 41.23 -7.56 2.83
CA SER A 79 41.04 -7.32 4.26
C SER A 79 39.73 -6.53 4.44
N ALA A 80 38.74 -7.14 5.09
CA ALA A 80 37.46 -6.52 5.37
C ALA A 80 37.66 -5.40 6.41
N SER A 81 38.02 -4.21 5.94
CA SER A 81 37.82 -2.97 6.70
C SER A 81 36.33 -2.90 7.08
N PRO A 82 35.96 -2.57 8.33
CA PRO A 82 34.55 -2.41 8.67
C PRO A 82 33.99 -1.27 7.81
N LYS A 83 33.25 -1.63 6.76
CA LYS A 83 32.53 -0.67 5.95
C LYS A 83 31.46 -0.08 6.86
N PHE A 84 31.57 1.22 7.13
CA PHE A 84 30.57 1.94 7.90
C PHE A 84 29.21 1.76 7.22
N ASP A 85 28.31 1.05 7.88
CA ASP A 85 26.98 0.78 7.34
C ASP A 85 26.11 2.04 7.46
N VAL A 86 26.11 2.83 6.39
CA VAL A 86 25.30 4.04 6.26
C VAL A 86 23.80 3.73 6.47
N SER A 87 23.35 2.53 6.11
CA SER A 87 21.95 2.10 6.29
C SER A 87 21.60 1.95 7.77
N LEU A 88 22.52 1.39 8.56
CA LEU A 88 22.38 1.30 10.02
C LEU A 88 22.32 2.70 10.65
N LEU A 89 23.19 3.62 10.22
CA LEU A 89 23.19 5.00 10.72
C LEU A 89 21.83 5.68 10.49
N PHE A 90 21.29 5.61 9.26
CA PHE A 90 19.98 6.19 8.95
C PHE A 90 18.84 5.54 9.73
N SER A 91 18.89 4.21 9.94
CA SER A 91 17.88 3.48 10.72
C SER A 91 17.89 3.90 12.19
N VAL A 92 19.08 4.04 12.80
CA VAL A 92 19.24 4.51 14.18
C VAL A 92 18.76 5.96 14.33
N LEU A 93 19.12 6.85 13.39
CA LEU A 93 18.69 8.24 13.41
C LEU A 93 17.17 8.36 13.29
N TYR A 94 16.57 7.59 12.37
CA TYR A 94 15.12 7.55 12.19
C TYR A 94 14.43 7.11 13.49
N LEU A 95 14.89 6.01 14.11
CA LEU A 95 14.35 5.52 15.37
C LEU A 95 14.48 6.57 16.49
N LEU A 96 15.62 7.24 16.60
CA LEU A 96 15.85 8.28 17.61
C LEU A 96 14.82 9.42 17.49
N ILE A 97 14.61 9.94 16.28
CA ILE A 97 13.63 11.02 16.02
C ILE A 97 12.21 10.55 16.35
N THR A 98 11.84 9.35 15.92
CA THR A 98 10.54 8.76 16.22
C THR A 98 10.31 8.59 17.73
N VAL A 99 11.32 8.13 18.48
CA VAL A 99 11.25 8.00 19.95
C VAL A 99 11.08 9.36 20.61
N VAL A 100 11.79 10.40 20.17
CA VAL A 100 11.62 11.77 20.70
C VAL A 100 10.19 12.26 20.51
N PHE A 101 9.60 12.07 19.33
CA PHE A 101 8.21 12.43 19.09
C PHE A 101 7.23 11.59 19.91
N LEU A 102 7.50 10.30 20.10
CA LEU A 102 6.70 9.43 20.93
C LEU A 102 6.70 9.86 22.40
N VAL A 103 7.88 10.15 22.97
CA VAL A 103 8.01 10.64 24.35
C VAL A 103 7.26 11.96 24.51
N ARG A 104 7.44 12.92 23.59
CA ARG A 104 6.71 14.19 23.62
C ARG A 104 5.19 13.98 23.58
N PHE A 105 4.71 13.04 22.76
CA PHE A 105 3.29 12.69 22.69
C PHE A 105 2.78 12.11 24.01
N ILE A 106 3.48 11.12 24.58
CA ILE A 106 3.11 10.50 25.87
C ILE A 106 3.07 11.54 26.99
N VAL A 107 4.09 12.40 27.09
CA VAL A 107 4.13 13.47 28.09
C VAL A 107 2.92 14.40 27.98
N GLY A 108 2.51 14.76 26.75
CA GLY A 108 1.31 15.56 26.51
C GLY A 108 0.02 14.90 26.99
N ILE A 109 -0.14 13.59 26.71
CA ILE A 109 -1.30 12.82 27.17
C ILE A 109 -1.32 12.69 28.70
N VAL A 110 -0.16 12.36 29.30
CA VAL A 110 -0.03 12.24 30.75
C VAL A 110 -0.34 13.58 31.43
N ALA A 111 0.13 14.70 30.90
CA ALA A 111 -0.17 16.02 31.44
C ALA A 111 -1.69 16.30 31.44
N LEU A 112 -2.39 15.94 30.37
CA LEU A 112 -3.83 16.15 30.24
C LEU A 112 -4.64 15.26 31.18
N ILE A 113 -4.26 13.98 31.31
CA ILE A 113 -4.86 13.04 32.26
C ILE A 113 -4.59 13.50 33.70
N ARG A 114 -3.36 13.93 34.01
CA ARG A 114 -3.01 14.45 35.34
C ARG A 114 -3.86 15.67 35.66
N LYS A 115 -4.04 16.60 34.72
CA LYS A 115 -4.92 17.76 34.88
C LYS A 115 -6.37 17.34 35.15
N ALA A 116 -6.90 16.34 34.45
CA ALA A 116 -8.24 15.81 34.69
C ALA A 116 -8.41 15.14 36.07
N ARG A 117 -7.35 14.53 36.61
CA ARG A 117 -7.40 13.84 37.92
C ARG A 117 -7.17 14.76 39.12
N GLN A 118 -6.39 15.83 38.94
CA GLN A 118 -6.05 16.76 40.03
C GLN A 118 -7.13 17.81 40.29
N ASN A 119 -8.01 18.05 39.32
CA ASN A 119 -9.06 19.06 39.42
C ASN A 119 -10.40 18.43 39.83
N ARG A 120 -11.34 19.26 40.28
CA ARG A 120 -12.66 18.80 40.72
C ARG A 120 -13.48 18.33 39.52
N ASN A 121 -13.99 17.10 39.60
CA ASN A 121 -14.79 16.47 38.57
C ASN A 121 -16.28 16.47 38.93
N ILE A 122 -17.13 16.88 38.00
CA ILE A 122 -18.58 16.90 38.14
C ILE A 122 -19.21 16.12 36.99
N PRO A 123 -20.08 15.13 37.25
CA PRO A 123 -20.77 14.38 36.20
C PRO A 123 -21.73 15.31 35.44
N PHE A 124 -21.71 15.25 34.10
CA PHE A 124 -22.57 16.06 33.24
C PHE A 124 -22.97 15.29 31.98
N LYS A 125 -24.21 14.77 31.97
CA LYS A 125 -24.74 13.94 30.87
C LYS A 125 -23.78 12.76 30.59
N ASN A 126 -23.30 12.62 29.35
CA ASN A 126 -22.35 11.58 28.93
C ASN A 126 -20.89 12.07 28.96
N ALA A 127 -20.58 13.07 29.79
CA ALA A 127 -19.25 13.66 29.94
C ALA A 127 -18.97 13.98 31.42
N THR A 128 -17.71 14.31 31.71
CA THR A 128 -17.28 14.80 33.02
C THR A 128 -16.75 16.23 32.88
N LEU A 129 -17.34 17.17 33.62
CA LEU A 129 -16.82 18.54 33.72
C LEU A 129 -15.62 18.54 34.67
N VAL A 130 -14.50 19.07 34.19
CA VAL A 130 -13.27 19.27 34.96
C VAL A 130 -13.13 20.76 35.24
N LEU A 131 -13.29 21.15 36.50
CA LEU A 131 -13.20 22.53 36.94
C LEU A 131 -11.74 22.93 37.18
N VAL A 132 -11.20 23.82 36.36
CA VAL A 132 -9.83 24.32 36.48
C VAL A 132 -9.81 25.75 37.00
N ASN A 133 -8.83 26.09 37.84
CA ASN A 133 -8.70 27.44 38.40
C ASN A 133 -8.15 28.48 37.40
N GLU A 134 -7.73 28.04 36.22
CA GLU A 134 -7.23 28.90 35.14
C GLU A 134 -8.40 29.50 34.35
N ARG A 135 -8.27 30.77 33.92
CA ARG A 135 -9.22 31.37 32.97
C ARG A 135 -8.97 30.79 31.58
N ILE A 136 -9.76 29.78 31.23
CA ILE A 136 -9.69 29.08 29.95
C ILE A 136 -11.00 29.22 29.17
N VAL A 137 -10.92 29.17 27.84
CA VAL A 137 -12.12 28.88 27.04
C VAL A 137 -12.40 27.38 27.16
N PRO A 138 -13.67 26.96 27.30
CA PRO A 138 -14.01 25.55 27.36
C PRO A 138 -13.38 24.76 26.22
N TYR A 139 -12.86 23.58 26.55
CA TYR A 139 -12.35 22.62 25.57
C TYR A 139 -12.57 21.21 26.08
N SER A 140 -12.65 20.25 25.16
CA SER A 140 -12.92 18.85 25.48
C SER A 140 -11.77 17.93 25.06
N PHE A 141 -11.59 16.86 25.82
CA PHE A 141 -10.69 15.77 25.48
C PHE A 141 -11.23 14.44 26.01
N CYS A 142 -11.39 13.48 25.10
CA CYS A 142 -11.97 12.17 25.40
C CYS A 142 -13.34 12.33 26.07
N HIS A 143 -13.50 11.92 27.32
CA HIS A 143 -14.74 12.06 28.09
C HIS A 143 -14.79 13.35 28.96
N TYR A 144 -13.71 14.12 29.00
CA TYR A 144 -13.59 15.30 29.85
C TYR A 144 -13.90 16.59 29.11
N ILE A 145 -14.61 17.51 29.76
CA ILE A 145 -14.83 18.88 29.31
C ILE A 145 -14.20 19.80 30.37
N PHE A 146 -13.15 20.53 29.99
CA PHE A 146 -12.46 21.45 30.88
C PHE A 146 -13.13 22.81 30.85
N ILE A 147 -13.50 23.33 32.01
CA ILE A 147 -14.15 24.62 32.18
C ILE A 147 -13.49 25.40 33.31
N ALA A 148 -13.45 26.73 33.20
CA ALA A 148 -12.95 27.58 34.26
C ALA A 148 -13.89 27.52 35.48
N HIS A 149 -13.31 27.40 36.67
CA HIS A 149 -14.07 27.34 37.92
C HIS A 149 -14.87 28.64 38.16
N SER A 150 -14.33 29.79 37.74
CA SER A 150 -15.02 31.08 37.78
C SER A 150 -16.32 31.07 36.98
N ASP A 151 -16.25 30.58 35.74
CA ASP A 151 -17.35 30.61 34.77
C ASP A 151 -18.47 29.63 35.18
N TYR A 152 -18.09 28.54 35.84
CA TYR A 152 -19.03 27.59 36.46
C TYR A 152 -19.80 28.20 37.63
N LEU A 153 -19.10 28.92 38.52
CA LEU A 153 -19.74 29.54 39.68
C LEU A 153 -20.60 30.74 39.31
N SER A 154 -20.17 31.55 38.35
CA SER A 154 -20.93 32.73 37.89
C SER A 154 -22.18 32.37 37.08
N LYS A 155 -22.34 31.09 36.69
CA LYS A 155 -23.38 30.62 35.75
C LYS A 155 -23.37 31.36 34.41
N GLU A 156 -22.23 31.94 34.02
CA GLU A 156 -22.04 32.64 32.74
C GLU A 156 -21.65 31.67 31.60
N LEU A 157 -21.79 30.36 31.82
CA LEU A 157 -21.55 29.35 30.80
C LEU A 157 -22.71 29.27 29.83
N GLU A 158 -22.49 29.83 28.64
CA GLU A 158 -23.44 29.76 27.54
C GLU A 158 -23.74 28.29 27.16
N PRO A 159 -25.02 27.90 27.11
CA PRO A 159 -25.42 26.51 26.87
C PRO A 159 -25.00 26.00 25.49
N GLU A 160 -24.84 26.90 24.51
CA GLU A 160 -24.32 26.60 23.18
C GLU A 160 -22.88 26.08 23.23
N LEU A 161 -22.01 26.70 24.04
CA LEU A 161 -20.61 26.28 24.16
C LEU A 161 -20.50 24.93 24.86
N LEU A 162 -21.30 24.68 25.89
CA LEU A 162 -21.36 23.37 26.53
C LEU A 162 -21.87 22.28 25.57
N THR A 163 -22.84 22.62 24.72
CA THR A 163 -23.37 21.68 23.71
C THR A 163 -22.34 21.40 22.61
N HIS A 164 -21.56 22.41 22.21
CA HIS A 164 -20.43 22.27 21.31
C HIS A 164 -19.39 21.29 21.87
N GLU A 165 -18.89 21.53 23.08
CA GLU A 165 -17.89 20.66 23.72
C GLU A 165 -18.42 19.26 24.00
N LEU A 166 -19.69 19.13 24.40
CA LEU A 166 -20.32 17.84 24.58
C LEU A 166 -20.41 17.05 23.26
N THR A 167 -20.56 17.74 22.13
CA THR A 167 -20.59 17.09 20.82
C THR A 167 -19.24 16.47 20.46
N HIS A 168 -18.12 17.15 20.78
CA HIS A 168 -16.78 16.58 20.60
C HIS A 168 -16.58 15.30 21.42
N VAL A 169 -17.06 15.28 22.67
CA VAL A 169 -17.05 14.09 23.53
C VAL A 169 -17.91 12.98 22.92
N ARG A 170 -19.19 13.26 22.63
CA ARG A 170 -20.15 12.27 22.12
C ARG A 170 -19.73 11.64 20.81
N GLN A 171 -19.13 12.42 19.92
CA GLN A 171 -18.68 11.94 18.62
C GLN A 171 -17.26 11.35 18.64
N GLY A 172 -16.58 11.36 19.78
CA GLY A 172 -15.24 10.78 19.93
C GLY A 172 -14.16 11.50 19.13
N HIS A 173 -14.29 12.81 18.89
CA HIS A 173 -13.38 13.58 18.03
C HIS A 173 -11.91 13.52 18.49
N SER A 174 -11.66 13.35 19.79
CA SER A 174 -10.29 13.18 20.30
C SER A 174 -9.62 11.91 19.78
N LEU A 175 -10.35 10.81 19.59
CA LEU A 175 -9.77 9.54 19.11
C LEU A 175 -9.26 9.68 17.67
N ASP A 176 -10.03 10.34 16.81
CA ASP A 176 -9.63 10.64 15.44
C ASP A 176 -8.31 11.42 15.39
N ILE A 177 -8.15 12.44 16.25
CA ILE A 177 -6.93 13.24 16.32
C ILE A 177 -5.76 12.45 16.88
N LEU A 178 -6.00 11.60 17.89
CA LEU A 178 -4.96 10.72 18.45
C LEU A 178 -4.44 9.73 17.41
N ALA A 179 -5.33 9.14 16.59
CA ALA A 179 -4.93 8.24 15.50
C ALA A 179 -4.03 8.95 14.47
N ILE A 180 -4.37 10.19 14.10
CA ILE A 180 -3.54 10.99 13.17
C ILE A 180 -2.20 11.35 13.81
N GLU A 181 -2.17 11.72 15.09
CA GLU A 181 -0.90 12.03 15.78
C GLU A 181 0.00 10.81 15.92
N LEU A 182 -0.55 9.63 16.20
CA LEU A 182 0.22 8.37 16.18
C LEU A 182 0.87 8.12 14.82
N LEU A 183 0.12 8.30 13.73
CA LEU A 183 0.69 8.18 12.39
C LEU A 183 1.75 9.26 12.12
N ARG A 184 1.57 10.49 12.61
CA ARG A 184 2.58 11.56 12.48
C ARG A 184 3.88 11.28 13.22
N ILE A 185 3.87 10.49 14.30
CA ILE A 185 5.08 10.10 15.01
C ILE A 185 5.93 9.15 14.15
N VAL A 186 5.28 8.20 13.46
CA VAL A 186 5.97 7.24 12.57
C VAL A 186 6.33 7.89 11.24
N PHE A 187 5.39 8.60 10.63
CA PHE A 187 5.53 9.25 9.33
C PHE A 187 5.77 10.76 9.46
N TRP A 188 6.69 11.15 10.35
CA TRP A 188 6.95 12.57 10.67
C TRP A 188 7.44 13.38 9.48
N PHE A 189 8.05 12.74 8.49
CA PHE A 189 8.50 13.34 7.23
C PHE A 189 7.38 13.55 6.22
N ASN A 190 6.19 12.94 6.40
CA ASN A 190 5.09 13.06 5.45
C ASN A 190 4.44 14.46 5.54
N PRO A 191 4.57 15.30 4.50
CA PRO A 191 4.14 16.69 4.54
C PRO A 191 2.61 16.84 4.56
N PHE A 192 1.86 15.81 4.16
CA PHE A 192 0.40 15.85 4.02
C PHE A 192 -0.36 15.52 5.31
N LEU A 193 0.24 14.79 6.25
CA LEU A 193 -0.41 14.45 7.53
C LEU A 193 -0.82 15.69 8.35
N PRO A 194 -0.02 16.77 8.46
CA PRO A 194 -0.48 18.01 9.08
C PRO A 194 -1.70 18.64 8.40
N PHE A 195 -1.84 18.52 7.08
CA PHE A 195 -3.02 19.01 6.35
C PHE A 195 -4.23 18.12 6.60
N MET A 196 -4.05 16.80 6.61
CA MET A 196 -5.08 15.84 6.99
C MET A 196 -5.61 16.13 8.40
N LYS A 197 -4.72 16.32 9.38
CA LYS A 197 -5.11 16.72 10.73
C LYS A 197 -5.98 17.98 10.73
N ARG A 198 -5.55 19.04 10.03
CA ARG A 198 -6.29 20.31 9.96
C ARG A 198 -7.66 20.14 9.28
N ALA A 199 -7.75 19.31 8.25
CA ALA A 199 -9.00 19.02 7.55
C ALA A 199 -9.99 18.27 8.46
N VAL A 200 -9.52 17.25 9.18
CA VAL A 200 -10.32 16.49 10.15
C VAL A 200 -10.78 17.37 11.30
N GLN A 201 -9.89 18.17 11.88
CA GLN A 201 -10.24 19.14 12.94
C GLN A 201 -11.30 20.13 12.45
N ALA A 202 -11.12 20.73 11.26
CA ALA A 202 -12.13 21.64 10.71
C ALA A 202 -13.49 20.95 10.53
N ASN A 203 -13.50 19.68 10.12
CA ASN A 203 -14.73 18.92 9.99
C ASN A 203 -15.39 18.61 11.35
N HIS A 204 -14.61 18.34 12.40
CA HIS A 204 -15.11 18.19 13.76
C HIS A 204 -15.79 19.45 14.27
N GLU A 205 -15.18 20.62 14.04
CA GLU A 205 -15.78 21.91 14.39
C GLU A 205 -17.11 22.10 13.69
N TYR A 206 -17.20 21.76 12.40
CA TYR A 206 -18.46 21.89 11.65
C TYR A 206 -19.55 20.94 12.15
N LEU A 207 -19.19 19.72 12.57
CA LEU A 207 -20.14 18.77 13.18
C LEU A 207 -20.66 19.31 14.52
N ALA A 208 -19.77 19.81 15.36
CA ALA A 208 -20.14 20.40 16.65
C ALA A 208 -21.01 21.67 16.47
N ASP A 209 -20.65 22.53 15.53
CA ASP A 209 -21.43 23.71 15.16
C ASP A 209 -22.84 23.36 14.65
N ARG A 210 -22.96 22.29 13.85
CA ARG A 210 -24.25 21.83 13.35
C ARG A 210 -25.16 21.33 14.47
N GLU A 211 -24.63 20.59 15.43
CA GLU A 211 -25.40 20.13 16.59
C GLU A 211 -25.90 21.29 17.47
N VAL A 212 -25.08 22.33 17.66
CA VAL A 212 -25.51 23.54 18.39
C VAL A 212 -26.65 24.23 17.66
N ILE A 213 -26.54 24.44 16.35
CA ILE A 213 -27.58 25.09 15.53
C ILE A 213 -28.89 24.30 15.57
N ASN A 214 -28.81 22.97 15.51
CA ASN A 214 -29.97 22.10 15.60
C ASN A 214 -30.64 22.14 17.00
N SER A 215 -29.84 22.32 18.07
CA SER A 215 -30.31 22.23 19.46
C SER A 215 -30.81 23.56 20.04
N HIS A 216 -30.19 24.68 19.68
CA HIS A 216 -30.40 25.98 20.36
C HIS A 216 -31.08 27.04 19.51
N GLN A 217 -31.30 26.79 18.21
CA GLN A 217 -31.98 27.69 17.26
C GLN A 217 -31.45 29.15 17.25
N GLY A 218 -30.73 29.53 16.19
CA GLY A 218 -30.31 30.92 16.00
C GLY A 218 -28.85 31.04 15.58
N VAL A 219 -28.60 30.86 14.28
CA VAL A 219 -27.24 30.93 13.71
C VAL A 219 -26.56 32.26 14.04
N ALA A 220 -27.29 33.38 13.96
CA ALA A 220 -26.72 34.71 14.22
C ALA A 220 -26.28 34.90 15.68
N HIS A 221 -27.05 34.40 16.65
CA HIS A 221 -26.68 34.47 18.07
C HIS A 221 -25.37 33.70 18.32
N TYR A 222 -25.34 32.44 17.87
CA TYR A 222 -24.16 31.59 18.03
C TYR A 222 -22.92 32.14 17.31
N GLN A 223 -23.08 32.71 16.11
CA GLN A 223 -21.98 33.37 15.39
C GLN A 223 -21.39 34.56 16.15
N ARG A 224 -22.25 35.40 16.78
CA ARG A 224 -21.80 36.52 17.63
C ARG A 224 -21.06 36.00 18.85
N LEU A 225 -21.60 35.00 19.52
CA LEU A 225 -20.96 34.35 20.66
C LEU A 225 -19.55 33.84 20.32
N LEU A 226 -19.38 33.18 19.17
CA LEU A 226 -18.05 32.73 18.73
C LEU A 226 -17.10 33.90 18.42
N LEU A 227 -17.61 34.98 17.83
CA LEU A 227 -16.81 36.17 17.54
C LEU A 227 -16.34 36.84 18.83
N ASP A 228 -17.19 36.98 19.84
CA ASP A 228 -16.85 37.58 21.13
C ASP A 228 -15.75 36.76 21.85
N LYS A 229 -15.84 35.43 21.81
CA LYS A 229 -14.82 34.54 22.38
C LYS A 229 -13.48 34.59 21.63
N VAL A 230 -13.47 34.94 20.33
CA VAL A 230 -12.24 35.10 19.53
C VAL A 230 -11.65 36.51 19.66
N ALA A 231 -12.49 37.55 19.70
CA ALA A 231 -12.09 38.95 19.83
C ALA A 231 -11.29 39.22 21.11
N GLY A 232 -11.62 38.54 22.22
CA GLY A 232 -10.86 38.60 23.46
C GLY A 232 -9.43 38.03 23.38
N LYS A 233 -9.04 37.33 22.30
CA LYS A 233 -7.74 36.65 22.16
C LYS A 233 -6.75 37.35 21.22
N THR A 234 -7.18 38.31 20.40
CA THR A 234 -6.33 38.91 19.35
C THR A 234 -5.62 40.18 19.82
N LYS A 235 -4.37 40.05 20.30
CA LYS A 235 -3.47 41.19 20.59
C LYS A 235 -2.08 41.12 19.90
N ILE A 236 -1.86 40.28 18.88
CA ILE A 236 -0.51 40.15 18.26
C ILE A 236 -0.58 40.11 16.73
N HIS A 237 -0.02 41.14 16.09
CA HIS A 237 -0.09 41.44 14.65
C HIS A 237 0.86 40.61 13.74
N LEU A 238 1.78 39.81 14.29
CA LEU A 238 2.74 39.00 13.51
C LEU A 238 2.36 37.51 13.40
N THR A 239 1.13 37.13 13.76
CA THR A 239 0.70 35.72 13.77
C THR A 239 -0.18 35.39 12.57
N SER A 240 0.20 34.38 11.76
CA SER A 240 -0.70 33.73 10.80
C SER A 240 -1.72 32.91 11.59
N ASN A 241 -2.81 33.56 11.99
CA ASN A 241 -3.71 33.01 12.98
C ASN A 241 -4.60 31.92 12.36
N PHE A 242 -4.14 30.67 12.42
CA PHE A 242 -4.89 29.48 11.98
C PHE A 242 -6.32 29.49 12.57
N THR A 243 -6.45 29.93 13.82
CA THR A 243 -7.72 30.13 14.52
C THR A 243 -8.64 31.06 13.75
N TYR A 244 -8.17 32.22 13.28
CA TYR A 244 -8.99 33.15 12.51
C TYR A 244 -9.48 32.56 11.18
N ARG A 245 -8.59 31.90 10.43
CA ARG A 245 -8.97 31.25 9.16
C ARG A 245 -10.00 30.14 9.39
N LEU A 246 -9.85 29.36 10.46
CA LEU A 246 -10.79 28.31 10.84
C LEU A 246 -12.13 28.89 11.28
N THR A 247 -12.14 29.90 12.17
CA THR A 247 -13.35 30.59 12.62
C THR A 247 -14.11 31.17 11.42
N LYS A 248 -13.43 31.86 10.49
CA LYS A 248 -14.06 32.36 9.27
C LYS A 248 -14.75 31.24 8.47
N LYS A 249 -14.10 30.09 8.33
CA LYS A 249 -14.69 28.93 7.64
C LYS A 249 -15.90 28.37 8.40
N ARG A 250 -15.82 28.26 9.73
CA ARG A 250 -16.93 27.83 10.59
C ARG A 250 -18.16 28.73 10.38
N LEU A 251 -18.00 30.04 10.52
CA LEU A 251 -19.08 31.02 10.33
C LEU A 251 -19.72 30.88 8.94
N LYS A 252 -18.92 30.73 7.88
CA LYS A 252 -19.42 30.52 6.51
C LYS A 252 -20.16 29.18 6.33
N MET A 253 -19.69 28.10 6.97
CA MET A 253 -20.30 26.78 6.84
C MET A 253 -21.63 26.67 7.59
N MET A 254 -21.81 27.42 8.68
CA MET A 254 -23.05 27.42 9.47
C MET A 254 -24.29 27.86 8.67
N THR A 255 -24.13 28.76 7.70
CA THR A 255 -25.22 29.26 6.87
C THR A 255 -25.39 28.48 5.57
N LYS A 256 -24.53 27.50 5.30
CA LYS A 256 -24.55 26.73 4.06
C LYS A 256 -25.43 25.50 4.19
N SER A 257 -26.23 25.27 3.14
CA SER A 257 -26.89 24.00 2.88
C SER A 257 -26.41 23.44 1.54
N THR A 258 -26.13 22.15 1.49
CA THR A 258 -25.86 21.42 0.26
C THR A 258 -27.13 20.67 -0.16
N GLU A 259 -27.55 20.86 -1.40
CA GLU A 259 -28.69 20.15 -1.98
C GLU A 259 -28.46 18.64 -2.06
N LYS A 260 -29.52 17.85 -1.87
CA LYS A 260 -29.44 16.39 -1.86
C LYS A 260 -28.91 15.81 -3.18
N MET A 261 -29.27 16.39 -4.32
CA MET A 261 -28.78 15.92 -5.62
C MET A 261 -27.28 16.17 -5.78
N ARG A 262 -26.83 17.39 -5.45
CA ARG A 262 -25.41 17.78 -5.43
C ARG A 262 -24.60 16.90 -4.47
N ALA A 263 -25.14 16.61 -3.29
CA ALA A 263 -24.52 15.71 -2.33
C ALA A 263 -24.33 14.30 -2.91
N ARG A 264 -25.37 13.72 -3.50
CA ARG A 264 -25.29 12.40 -4.14
C ARG A 264 -24.29 12.36 -5.30
N PHE A 265 -24.22 13.43 -6.10
CA PHE A 265 -23.22 13.55 -7.16
C PHE A 265 -21.79 13.49 -6.59
N PHE A 266 -21.47 14.28 -5.56
CA PHE A 266 -20.13 14.26 -4.98
C PHE A 266 -19.79 12.93 -4.31
N ILE A 267 -20.73 12.31 -3.60
CA ILE A 267 -20.53 10.96 -3.04
C ILE A 267 -20.24 9.97 -4.17
N SER A 268 -21.08 9.95 -5.21
CA SER A 268 -20.90 9.06 -6.37
C SER A 268 -19.54 9.29 -7.05
N ALA A 269 -19.14 10.55 -7.24
CA ALA A 269 -17.88 10.92 -7.87
C ALA A 269 -16.64 10.51 -7.07
N THR A 270 -16.72 10.39 -5.74
CA THR A 270 -15.57 9.93 -4.94
C THR A 270 -15.23 8.46 -5.19
N LEU A 271 -16.20 7.61 -5.54
CA LEU A 271 -15.98 6.19 -5.74
C LEU A 271 -15.06 5.86 -6.94
N PRO A 272 -15.31 6.34 -8.17
CA PRO A 272 -14.41 6.11 -9.31
C PRO A 272 -13.05 6.79 -9.10
N LEU A 273 -12.99 7.92 -8.40
CA LEU A 273 -11.73 8.56 -8.05
C LEU A 273 -10.89 7.67 -7.12
N MET A 274 -11.51 7.05 -6.10
CA MET A 274 -10.82 6.10 -5.24
C MET A 274 -10.37 4.86 -6.01
N ALA A 275 -11.19 4.33 -6.92
CA ALA A 275 -10.82 3.20 -7.77
C ALA A 275 -9.62 3.54 -8.68
N ALA A 276 -9.60 4.75 -9.26
CA ALA A 276 -8.45 5.23 -10.03
C ALA A 276 -7.18 5.30 -9.18
N LEU A 277 -7.26 5.75 -7.92
CA LEU A 277 -6.11 5.75 -7.01
C LEU A 277 -5.59 4.34 -6.71
N VAL A 278 -6.48 3.35 -6.59
CA VAL A 278 -6.07 1.94 -6.42
C VAL A 278 -5.29 1.47 -7.64
N LEU A 279 -5.77 1.75 -8.85
CA LEU A 279 -5.09 1.36 -10.09
C LEU A 279 -3.73 2.07 -10.26
N LEU A 280 -3.66 3.36 -9.92
CA LEU A 280 -2.45 4.18 -10.08
C LEU A 280 -1.36 3.85 -9.06
N PHE A 281 -1.75 3.62 -7.79
CA PHE A 281 -0.80 3.44 -6.69
C PHE A 281 -0.65 1.99 -6.23
N GLY A 282 -1.45 1.07 -6.76
CA GLY A 282 -1.32 -0.37 -6.52
C GLY A 282 0.07 -0.89 -6.89
N LYS A 283 0.42 -2.04 -6.32
CA LYS A 283 1.62 -2.79 -6.68
C LYS A 283 1.30 -3.65 -7.90
N THR A 284 2.05 -3.49 -8.99
CA THR A 284 1.97 -4.42 -10.12
C THR A 284 2.86 -5.63 -9.84
N THR A 285 2.37 -6.82 -10.14
CA THR A 285 3.19 -8.04 -10.22
C THR A 285 2.99 -8.67 -11.58
N PHE A 286 4.10 -9.01 -12.22
CA PHE A 286 4.11 -9.79 -13.43
C PHE A 286 3.92 -11.26 -13.05
N ALA A 287 2.91 -11.91 -13.61
CA ALA A 287 2.87 -13.36 -13.62
C ALA A 287 3.92 -13.81 -14.63
N GLN A 288 5.08 -14.26 -14.13
CA GLN A 288 5.98 -15.03 -14.95
C GLN A 288 5.35 -16.43 -15.04
N ASP A 289 4.96 -16.86 -16.24
CA ASP A 289 4.45 -18.21 -16.43
C ASP A 289 5.56 -19.21 -16.03
N ASP A 290 5.33 -19.93 -14.92
CA ASP A 290 6.18 -21.03 -14.43
C ASP A 290 6.35 -22.17 -15.46
N SER A 291 5.60 -22.14 -16.57
CA SER A 291 5.72 -23.09 -17.68
C SER A 291 7.10 -23.06 -18.34
N THR A 292 7.76 -21.90 -18.39
CA THR A 292 9.07 -21.76 -19.04
C THR A 292 10.19 -22.49 -18.29
N ALA A 293 10.14 -22.52 -16.96
CA ALA A 293 11.10 -23.26 -16.14
C ALA A 293 10.85 -24.78 -16.22
N SER A 294 9.58 -25.20 -16.14
CA SER A 294 9.18 -26.61 -16.25
C SER A 294 9.51 -27.21 -17.62
N ASP A 295 9.33 -26.46 -18.71
CA ASP A 295 9.61 -26.92 -20.07
C ASP A 295 11.13 -27.03 -20.33
N ALA A 296 11.94 -26.16 -19.72
CA ALA A 296 13.39 -26.21 -19.85
C ALA A 296 13.99 -27.43 -19.11
N GLU A 297 13.52 -27.72 -17.90
CA GLU A 297 13.94 -28.91 -17.13
C GLU A 297 13.50 -30.21 -17.80
N LEU A 298 12.29 -30.24 -18.37
CA LEU A 298 11.78 -31.38 -19.12
C LEU A 298 12.60 -31.64 -20.40
N ARG A 299 12.92 -30.57 -21.15
CA ARG A 299 13.78 -30.67 -22.36
C ARG A 299 15.18 -31.16 -22.04
N SER A 300 15.79 -30.66 -20.97
CA SER A 300 17.11 -31.14 -20.51
C SER A 300 17.10 -32.63 -20.17
N SER A 301 16.02 -33.11 -19.55
CA SER A 301 15.84 -34.52 -19.21
C SER A 301 15.67 -35.42 -20.45
N ILE A 302 14.92 -34.94 -21.46
CA ILE A 302 14.75 -35.63 -22.75
C ILE A 302 16.07 -35.70 -23.51
N ASP A 303 16.83 -34.59 -23.56
CA ASP A 303 18.14 -34.52 -24.21
C ASP A 303 19.14 -35.50 -23.60
N SER A 304 19.15 -35.62 -22.27
CA SER A 304 20.02 -36.56 -21.56
C SER A 304 19.65 -38.02 -21.86
N TYR A 305 18.36 -38.34 -21.93
CA TYR A 305 17.89 -39.72 -22.12
C TYR A 305 18.15 -40.26 -23.54
N PHE A 306 17.96 -39.43 -24.58
CA PHE A 306 18.11 -39.82 -25.99
C PHE A 306 19.48 -39.51 -26.60
N LYS A 307 20.42 -38.95 -25.83
CA LYS A 307 21.74 -38.48 -26.28
C LYS A 307 22.48 -39.42 -27.24
N ASP A 308 22.43 -40.73 -26.98
CA ASP A 308 23.14 -41.79 -27.73
C ASP A 308 22.23 -42.66 -28.61
N ALA A 309 20.96 -42.26 -28.79
CA ALA A 309 19.99 -42.96 -29.62
C ALA A 309 20.07 -42.54 -31.10
N THR A 310 19.78 -43.48 -31.99
CA THR A 310 19.63 -43.23 -33.44
C THR A 310 18.16 -43.33 -33.82
N PHE A 311 17.63 -42.25 -34.39
CA PHE A 311 16.25 -42.17 -34.83
C PHE A 311 16.11 -42.60 -36.28
N VAL A 312 15.09 -43.42 -36.55
CA VAL A 312 14.66 -43.77 -37.91
C VAL A 312 13.58 -42.79 -38.31
N CYS A 313 13.91 -41.89 -39.24
CA CYS A 313 12.94 -41.00 -39.85
C CYS A 313 12.47 -41.65 -41.16
N SER A 314 11.15 -41.82 -41.32
CA SER A 314 10.51 -42.28 -42.55
C SER A 314 9.41 -41.29 -42.89
N ASP A 315 9.53 -40.58 -44.02
CA ASP A 315 8.39 -39.87 -44.61
C ASP A 315 7.60 -40.88 -45.44
N GLY A 316 6.68 -41.61 -44.80
CA GLY A 316 5.86 -42.63 -45.45
C GLY A 316 6.67 -43.77 -46.08
N ASP A 317 6.32 -44.15 -47.32
CA ASP A 317 6.86 -45.30 -48.09
C ASP A 317 8.26 -45.03 -48.72
N GLY A 318 8.95 -43.99 -48.26
CA GLY A 318 10.30 -43.62 -48.70
C GLY A 318 11.44 -44.42 -48.04
N PRO A 319 12.70 -44.21 -48.46
CA PRO A 319 13.86 -44.88 -47.87
C PRO A 319 14.06 -44.46 -46.41
N LYS A 320 14.22 -45.44 -45.51
CA LYS A 320 14.47 -45.22 -44.08
C LYS A 320 15.81 -44.50 -43.86
N VAL A 321 15.77 -43.31 -43.27
CA VAL A 321 16.97 -42.52 -42.95
C VAL A 321 17.28 -42.63 -41.46
N TYR A 322 18.53 -42.99 -41.13
CA TYR A 322 19.01 -43.09 -39.76
C TYR A 322 19.76 -41.81 -39.38
N LYS A 323 19.25 -41.07 -38.38
CA LYS A 323 19.89 -39.85 -37.86
C LYS A 323 20.21 -40.01 -36.37
N PRO A 324 21.41 -39.64 -35.88
CA PRO A 324 21.65 -39.56 -34.44
C PRO A 324 20.81 -38.43 -33.82
N TYR A 325 20.44 -38.54 -32.55
CA TYR A 325 19.63 -37.53 -31.84
C TYR A 325 20.16 -36.09 -31.98
N GLN A 326 21.49 -35.93 -31.97
CA GLN A 326 22.16 -34.64 -32.11
C GLN A 326 21.98 -33.99 -33.49
N ALA A 327 21.60 -34.77 -34.51
CA ALA A 327 21.35 -34.29 -35.87
C ALA A 327 19.86 -34.05 -36.17
N LEU A 328 18.97 -34.17 -35.17
CA LEU A 328 17.56 -33.80 -35.29
C LEU A 328 17.37 -32.29 -35.17
N THR A 329 16.46 -31.74 -35.97
CA THR A 329 16.01 -30.36 -35.87
C THR A 329 15.15 -30.13 -34.62
N GLU A 330 15.06 -28.89 -34.14
CA GLU A 330 14.25 -28.55 -32.95
C GLU A 330 12.75 -28.87 -33.15
N ALA A 331 12.26 -28.80 -34.39
CA ALA A 331 10.89 -29.21 -34.73
C ALA A 331 10.70 -30.74 -34.68
N GLU A 332 11.73 -31.53 -34.98
CA GLU A 332 11.70 -33.00 -34.83
C GLU A 332 11.80 -33.41 -33.35
N LYS A 333 12.62 -32.72 -32.55
CA LYS A 333 12.72 -32.95 -31.09
C LYS A 333 11.45 -32.58 -30.35
N GLY A 334 10.75 -31.52 -30.77
CA GLY A 334 9.47 -31.11 -30.21
C GLY A 334 8.32 -32.12 -30.39
N LYS A 335 8.50 -33.13 -31.26
CA LYS A 335 7.54 -34.23 -31.46
C LYS A 335 7.82 -35.46 -30.59
N ILE A 336 8.89 -35.46 -29.81
CA ILE A 336 9.25 -36.58 -28.94
C ILE A 336 8.34 -36.55 -27.70
N PRO A 337 7.60 -37.65 -27.41
CA PRO A 337 6.72 -37.72 -26.26
C PRO A 337 7.50 -37.66 -24.94
N PRO A 338 6.84 -37.30 -23.82
CA PRO A 338 7.47 -37.27 -22.50
C PRO A 338 8.04 -38.64 -22.14
N LEU A 339 9.09 -38.63 -21.31
CA LEU A 339 9.80 -39.82 -20.86
C LEU A 339 8.83 -40.86 -20.24
N PRO A 340 9.07 -42.17 -20.43
CA PRO A 340 8.26 -43.19 -19.79
C PRO A 340 8.35 -43.06 -18.26
N PRO A 341 7.27 -43.42 -17.52
CA PRO A 341 7.27 -43.33 -16.06
C PRO A 341 8.40 -44.18 -15.48
N SER A 342 9.18 -43.60 -14.55
CA SER A 342 10.24 -44.32 -13.85
C SER A 342 9.70 -45.59 -13.19
N PRO A 343 10.43 -46.73 -13.25
CA PRO A 343 10.02 -47.94 -12.56
C PRO A 343 9.90 -47.68 -11.05
N PRO A 344 8.87 -48.22 -10.37
CA PRO A 344 8.70 -48.03 -8.94
C PRO A 344 9.89 -48.65 -8.19
N SER A 345 10.57 -47.85 -7.37
CA SER A 345 11.57 -48.35 -6.42
C SER A 345 10.87 -48.87 -5.17
N LEU A 346 11.42 -49.91 -4.53
CA LEU A 346 10.88 -50.50 -3.30
C LEU A 346 10.83 -49.52 -2.11
N ASP A 347 11.54 -48.38 -2.21
CA ASP A 347 11.65 -47.37 -1.14
C ASP A 347 10.97 -46.02 -1.47
N GLY A 348 10.18 -45.95 -2.55
CA GLY A 348 9.39 -44.75 -2.88
C GLY A 348 10.18 -43.53 -3.41
N SER A 349 11.47 -43.69 -3.72
CA SER A 349 12.28 -42.66 -4.36
C SER A 349 12.22 -42.77 -5.89
N ALA A 350 12.01 -41.66 -6.58
CA ALA A 350 12.02 -41.61 -8.05
C ALA A 350 13.45 -41.88 -8.56
N THR A 351 13.69 -43.06 -9.14
CA THR A 351 14.97 -43.40 -9.75
C THR A 351 15.17 -42.56 -11.01
N ALA A 352 16.31 -41.86 -11.12
CA ALA A 352 16.69 -41.13 -12.33
C ALA A 352 16.75 -42.09 -13.54
N ILE A 353 16.08 -41.74 -14.64
CA ILE A 353 16.01 -42.57 -15.83
C ILE A 353 17.40 -42.58 -16.48
N SER A 354 18.03 -43.75 -16.55
CA SER A 354 19.34 -43.90 -17.19
C SER A 354 19.27 -43.68 -18.70
N PRO A 355 20.30 -43.08 -19.33
CA PRO A 355 20.32 -42.86 -20.78
C PRO A 355 20.24 -44.16 -21.57
N LEU A 356 19.65 -44.11 -22.76
CA LEU A 356 19.56 -45.27 -23.64
C LEU A 356 20.95 -45.78 -24.04
N PRO A 357 21.18 -47.10 -24.06
CA PRO A 357 22.47 -47.66 -24.44
C PRO A 357 22.81 -47.31 -25.89
N LYS A 358 24.11 -47.06 -26.13
CA LYS A 358 24.64 -46.69 -27.45
C LYS A 358 24.29 -47.74 -28.50
N GLY A 359 23.79 -47.29 -29.65
CA GLY A 359 23.34 -48.16 -30.74
C GLY A 359 21.87 -48.56 -30.66
N THR A 360 21.10 -48.02 -29.71
CA THR A 360 19.64 -48.19 -29.67
C THR A 360 18.99 -47.44 -30.84
N VAL A 361 18.22 -48.18 -31.65
CA VAL A 361 17.45 -47.63 -32.75
C VAL A 361 16.02 -47.35 -32.29
N VAL A 362 15.58 -46.12 -32.53
CA VAL A 362 14.30 -45.58 -32.08
C VAL A 362 13.48 -45.18 -33.30
N GLN A 363 12.25 -45.65 -33.41
CA GLN A 363 11.34 -45.25 -34.49
C GLN A 363 10.22 -44.37 -33.94
N LEU A 364 10.02 -43.21 -34.54
CA LEU A 364 8.82 -42.38 -34.34
C LEU A 364 7.71 -42.93 -35.24
N THR A 365 6.59 -43.35 -34.66
CA THR A 365 5.40 -43.74 -35.43
C THR A 365 4.59 -42.50 -35.83
N GLU A 366 3.78 -42.60 -36.88
CA GLU A 366 2.94 -41.49 -37.37
C GLU A 366 1.98 -40.94 -36.28
N ASP A 367 1.63 -41.78 -35.30
CA ASP A 367 0.83 -41.42 -34.12
C ASP A 367 1.61 -40.68 -33.02
N GLY A 368 2.87 -40.31 -33.25
CA GLY A 368 3.71 -39.57 -32.29
C GLY A 368 4.26 -40.41 -31.13
N GLN A 369 4.22 -41.75 -31.23
CA GLN A 369 4.78 -42.64 -30.21
C GLN A 369 6.20 -43.07 -30.55
N VAL A 370 7.02 -43.24 -29.53
CA VAL A 370 8.41 -43.70 -29.65
C VAL A 370 8.48 -45.21 -29.41
N LYS A 371 8.90 -45.96 -30.42
CA LYS A 371 9.09 -47.41 -30.35
C LYS A 371 10.57 -47.78 -30.40
N ILE A 372 11.06 -48.45 -29.35
CA ILE A 372 12.44 -48.98 -29.30
C ILE A 372 12.48 -50.30 -30.09
N LEU A 373 13.35 -50.37 -31.10
CA LEU A 373 13.51 -51.58 -31.91
C LEU A 373 14.54 -52.52 -31.27
N LYS A 374 14.06 -53.55 -30.56
CA LYS A 374 14.93 -54.63 -30.03
C LYS A 374 15.42 -55.48 -31.21
N ASN A 375 16.73 -55.47 -31.47
CA ASN A 375 17.45 -56.19 -32.56
C ASN A 375 17.52 -55.52 -33.95
N ALA A 376 17.48 -54.19 -34.03
CA ALA A 376 17.90 -53.51 -35.26
C ALA A 376 19.44 -53.41 -35.31
N ALA A 377 20.09 -54.12 -36.24
CA ALA A 377 21.50 -53.87 -36.54
C ALA A 377 21.62 -52.50 -37.22
N VAL A 378 22.38 -51.58 -36.62
CA VAL A 378 22.68 -50.26 -37.22
C VAL A 378 23.51 -50.52 -38.48
N PRO A 379 23.00 -50.23 -39.70
CA PRO A 379 23.80 -50.38 -40.90
C PRO A 379 24.95 -49.35 -40.89
N PRO A 380 26.14 -49.68 -41.44
CA PRO A 380 27.27 -48.77 -41.46
C PRO A 380 26.92 -47.47 -42.20
N PRO A 381 27.50 -46.33 -41.77
CA PRO A 381 27.20 -45.03 -42.37
C PRO A 381 27.50 -45.03 -43.87
N PRO A 382 26.69 -44.33 -44.70
CA PRO A 382 26.95 -44.23 -46.12
C PRO A 382 28.32 -43.57 -46.37
N PRO A 383 29.05 -44.00 -47.42
CA PRO A 383 30.36 -43.43 -47.74
C PRO A 383 30.24 -41.92 -48.03
N PRO A 384 31.26 -41.13 -47.68
CA PRO A 384 31.24 -39.68 -47.89
C PRO A 384 31.03 -39.34 -49.37
N PRO A 385 30.34 -38.23 -49.69
CA PRO A 385 30.08 -37.84 -51.06
C PRO A 385 31.40 -37.66 -51.82
N ALA A 386 31.48 -38.24 -53.02
CA ALA A 386 32.62 -38.05 -53.90
C ALA A 386 32.80 -36.55 -54.17
N LYS A 387 33.99 -36.02 -53.82
CA LYS A 387 34.38 -34.67 -54.23
C LYS A 387 34.37 -34.64 -55.76
N LYS A 388 33.44 -33.87 -56.33
CA LYS A 388 33.50 -33.40 -57.72
C LYS A 388 33.64 -31.90 -57.69
#